data_AF-A0A8T4RW93-F1
#
_entry.id   AF-A0A8T4RW93-F1
#
_cell.length_a   1.000
_cell.length_b   1.000
_cell.length_c   1.000
_cell.angle_alpha   90.00
_cell.angle_beta   90.00
_cell.angle_gamma   90.00
#
_symmetry.space_group_name_H-M   'P 1'
#
loop_
_entity.id
_entity.type
_entity.pdbx_description
1 polymer ?
#
loop_
_entity_poly.entity_id
_entity_poly.type
_entity_poly.pdbx_seq_one_letter_code
_entity_poly.pdbx_strand_id
1 'polypeptide(L)'
;MELTPWENALSEVYAVRGKDPDFIVHPRLRHTLDEFLPDHPELEWPLFLQYEYWASDILRETHSSVVQEKRKRHPFGYIDGALGLFNTRILIRQALEGHSLIQEGAATFDQEFFLKHKIFYPALHLFPSLADAIKDASREDYPDLQLYHFGNHEGTWHREDARQLAHAAMEELFIRKLAWGYREIPKRVSQKSFLVPLDYGSSIDGMLDFYQGSKTNAVIDFLMHNRFASVCQYFRHLQPYHFSKSPPGTWTNKKGRKNYPRARKAMHELFVETLHWLPEKVASSATVHTFRETPIRYGATLGGMLRVVYEDRTREAVRDYLRYVA
;
A
#
# COMPACT_ATOMS: atom_id res chain seq x y z
N MET A 1 13.10 -33.28 -14.25
CA MET A 1 11.66 -33.35 -14.00
C MET A 1 11.03 -33.52 -15.37
N GLU A 2 10.38 -34.65 -15.62
CA GLU A 2 9.73 -34.89 -16.92
C GLU A 2 8.51 -33.98 -17.01
N LEU A 3 8.40 -33.23 -18.11
CA LEU A 3 7.23 -32.42 -18.39
C LEU A 3 6.05 -33.36 -18.64
N THR A 4 4.88 -32.98 -18.14
CA THR A 4 3.63 -33.65 -18.48
C THR A 4 3.38 -33.54 -20.00
N PRO A 5 2.59 -34.44 -20.60
CA PRO A 5 2.27 -34.38 -22.03
C PRO A 5 1.73 -33.01 -22.48
N TRP A 6 0.94 -32.36 -21.62
CA TRP A 6 0.41 -31.00 -21.83
C TRP A 6 1.50 -29.92 -21.83
N GLU A 7 2.44 -29.98 -20.88
CA GLU A 7 3.56 -29.04 -20.79
C GLU A 7 4.53 -29.19 -21.98
N ASN A 8 4.71 -30.41 -22.48
CA ASN A 8 5.46 -30.65 -23.72
C ASN A 8 4.74 -30.06 -24.94
N ALA A 9 3.42 -30.27 -25.07
CA ALA A 9 2.64 -29.74 -26.18
C ALA A 9 2.65 -28.19 -26.22
N LEU A 10 2.48 -27.55 -25.06
CA LEU A 10 2.60 -26.08 -24.95
C LEU A 10 4.01 -25.59 -25.30
N SER A 11 5.05 -26.26 -24.80
CA SER A 11 6.44 -25.91 -25.09
C SER A 11 6.76 -25.99 -26.60
N GLU A 12 6.23 -26.99 -27.31
CA GLU A 12 6.38 -27.10 -28.76
C GLU A 12 5.62 -26.00 -29.51
N VAL A 13 4.40 -25.64 -29.09
CA VAL A 13 3.63 -24.54 -29.66
C VAL A 13 4.36 -23.19 -29.50
N TYR A 14 4.95 -22.94 -28.32
CA TYR A 14 5.75 -21.74 -28.08
C TYR A 14 7.06 -21.71 -28.88
N ALA A 15 7.66 -22.88 -29.17
CA ALA A 15 8.88 -22.98 -29.97
C ALA A 15 8.65 -22.68 -31.46
N VAL A 16 7.46 -23.02 -31.99
CA VAL A 16 7.11 -22.81 -33.41
C VAL A 16 6.65 -21.37 -33.67
N ARG A 17 5.92 -20.74 -32.73
CA ARG A 17 5.41 -19.36 -32.86
C ARG A 17 6.51 -18.29 -32.94
N GLY A 18 7.73 -18.60 -32.50
CA GLY A 18 8.88 -17.69 -32.61
C GLY A 18 9.40 -17.48 -34.04
N LYS A 19 8.90 -18.23 -35.04
CA LYS A 19 9.48 -18.26 -36.39
C LYS A 19 8.51 -18.00 -37.55
N ASP A 20 7.19 -18.00 -37.35
CA ASP A 20 6.22 -17.82 -38.44
C ASP A 20 5.01 -16.97 -38.01
N PRO A 21 4.79 -15.78 -38.62
CA PRO A 21 3.66 -14.92 -38.31
C PRO A 21 2.33 -15.31 -38.97
N ASP A 22 2.30 -16.23 -39.95
CA ASP A 22 1.08 -16.61 -40.70
C ASP A 22 0.52 -17.99 -40.29
N PHE A 23 0.65 -18.33 -39.01
CA PHE A 23 0.34 -19.65 -38.48
C PHE A 23 -1.17 -20.01 -38.59
N ILE A 24 -1.51 -20.81 -39.61
CA ILE A 24 -2.74 -21.60 -39.68
C ILE A 24 -2.54 -22.86 -38.83
N VAL A 25 -3.51 -23.18 -37.96
CA VAL A 25 -3.51 -24.29 -36.98
C VAL A 25 -2.71 -25.50 -37.47
N HIS A 26 -1.54 -25.70 -36.86
CA HIS A 26 -0.62 -26.75 -37.26
C HIS A 26 -1.26 -28.14 -37.09
N PRO A 27 -1.15 -29.04 -38.08
CA PRO A 27 -1.87 -30.33 -38.10
C PRO A 27 -1.67 -31.20 -36.86
N ARG A 28 -0.51 -31.10 -36.18
CA ARG A 28 -0.27 -31.81 -34.91
C ARG A 28 -1.11 -31.29 -33.75
N LEU A 29 -1.35 -29.98 -33.67
CA LEU A 29 -2.18 -29.39 -32.62
C LEU A 29 -3.64 -29.84 -32.78
N ARG A 30 -4.11 -29.89 -34.04
CA ARG A 30 -5.43 -30.44 -34.36
C ARG A 30 -5.55 -31.90 -33.92
N HIS A 31 -4.54 -32.73 -34.20
CA HIS A 31 -4.54 -34.13 -33.79
C HIS A 31 -4.56 -34.30 -32.26
N THR A 32 -3.78 -33.52 -31.51
CA THR A 32 -3.77 -33.55 -30.04
C THR A 32 -5.09 -33.05 -29.45
N LEU A 33 -5.73 -32.05 -30.06
CA LEU A 33 -7.05 -31.57 -29.64
C LEU A 33 -8.17 -32.55 -29.96
N ASP A 34 -8.10 -33.23 -31.12
CA ASP A 34 -9.03 -34.29 -31.51
C ASP A 34 -8.96 -35.50 -30.56
N GLU A 35 -7.81 -35.73 -29.92
CA GLU A 35 -7.64 -36.76 -28.87
C GLU A 35 -8.12 -36.29 -27.48
N PHE A 36 -8.05 -34.99 -27.19
CA PHE A 36 -8.35 -34.43 -25.87
C PHE A 36 -9.83 -34.05 -25.67
N LEU A 37 -10.49 -33.54 -26.72
CA LEU A 37 -11.87 -33.06 -26.64
C LEU A 37 -12.93 -34.13 -26.35
N PRO A 38 -12.79 -35.41 -26.77
CA PRO A 38 -13.75 -36.44 -26.39
C PRO A 38 -13.88 -36.65 -24.88
N ASP A 39 -12.81 -36.38 -24.12
CA ASP A 39 -12.79 -36.48 -22.66
C ASP A 39 -13.23 -35.17 -21.97
N HIS A 40 -13.43 -34.09 -22.73
CA HIS A 40 -13.79 -32.75 -22.25
C HIS A 40 -14.87 -32.09 -23.14
N PRO A 41 -16.06 -32.71 -23.29
CA PRO A 41 -17.11 -32.28 -24.21
C PRO A 41 -17.74 -30.91 -23.86
N GLU A 42 -17.51 -30.41 -22.64
CA GLU A 42 -17.92 -29.08 -22.18
C GLU A 42 -17.17 -27.93 -22.87
N LEU A 43 -16.05 -28.22 -23.53
CA LEU A 43 -15.24 -27.24 -24.26
C LEU A 43 -15.64 -27.23 -25.74
N GLU A 44 -16.66 -26.45 -26.11
CA GLU A 44 -17.08 -26.37 -27.51
C GLU A 44 -16.00 -25.72 -28.41
N TRP A 45 -15.75 -26.34 -29.58
CA TRP A 45 -14.77 -25.92 -30.60
C TRP A 45 -14.78 -24.41 -30.96
N PRO A 46 -15.95 -23.72 -31.05
CA PRO A 46 -15.99 -22.29 -31.37
C PRO A 46 -15.46 -21.38 -30.25
N LEU A 47 -15.56 -21.80 -28.98
CA LEU A 47 -15.05 -21.06 -27.83
C LEU A 47 -13.52 -21.05 -27.79
N PHE A 48 -12.88 -22.15 -28.21
CA PHE A 48 -11.43 -22.27 -28.26
C PHE A 48 -10.79 -21.42 -29.38
N LEU A 49 -11.43 -21.32 -30.54
CA LEU A 49 -10.96 -20.46 -31.64
C LEU A 49 -11.14 -18.96 -31.34
N GLN A 50 -12.19 -18.58 -30.59
CA GLN A 50 -12.29 -17.22 -30.04
C GLN A 50 -11.20 -16.94 -28.99
N TYR A 51 -10.81 -17.95 -28.21
CA TYR A 51 -9.69 -17.95 -27.26
C TYR A 51 -8.35 -17.63 -27.93
N GLU A 52 -8.03 -18.27 -29.06
CA GLU A 52 -6.78 -18.02 -29.80
C GLU A 52 -6.74 -16.64 -30.44
N TYR A 53 -7.85 -16.17 -31.02
CA TYR A 53 -7.91 -14.86 -31.65
C TYR A 53 -7.68 -13.73 -30.62
N TRP A 54 -8.27 -13.86 -29.43
CA TRP A 54 -8.12 -12.89 -28.33
C TRP A 54 -6.76 -12.95 -27.64
N ALA A 55 -6.20 -14.15 -27.46
CA ALA A 55 -4.83 -14.28 -26.97
C ALA A 55 -3.81 -13.65 -27.94
N SER A 56 -4.07 -13.71 -29.25
CA SER A 56 -3.24 -13.08 -30.28
C SER A 56 -3.29 -11.55 -30.25
N ASP A 57 -4.47 -10.94 -30.03
CA ASP A 57 -4.62 -9.48 -29.92
C ASP A 57 -4.02 -8.93 -28.63
N ILE A 58 -4.17 -9.63 -27.50
CA ILE A 58 -3.52 -9.28 -26.22
C ILE A 58 -2.00 -9.40 -26.33
N LEU A 59 -1.50 -10.40 -27.07
CA LEU A 59 -0.07 -10.54 -27.35
C LEU A 59 0.44 -9.41 -28.27
N ARG A 60 -0.34 -8.98 -29.27
CA ARG A 60 0.01 -7.81 -30.11
C ARG A 60 0.13 -6.52 -29.31
N GLU A 61 -0.79 -6.23 -28.40
CA GLU A 61 -0.73 -5.04 -27.55
C GLU A 61 0.43 -5.10 -26.52
N THR A 62 0.76 -6.30 -26.04
CA THR A 62 1.88 -6.54 -25.13
C THR A 62 3.25 -6.66 -25.83
N HIS A 63 3.30 -6.57 -27.16
CA HIS A 63 4.54 -6.47 -27.93
C HIS A 63 5.02 -5.01 -28.13
N SER A 64 4.44 -4.03 -27.42
CA SER A 64 4.97 -2.67 -27.36
C SER A 64 6.34 -2.61 -26.65
N SER A 65 7.19 -1.67 -27.07
CA SER A 65 8.59 -1.54 -26.58
C SER A 65 8.70 -1.40 -25.06
N VAL A 66 7.69 -0.81 -24.41
CA VAL A 66 7.60 -0.62 -22.96
C VAL A 66 7.45 -1.94 -22.20
N VAL A 67 6.81 -2.94 -22.81
CA VAL A 67 6.50 -4.23 -22.18
C VAL A 67 7.67 -5.20 -22.30
N GLN A 68 8.43 -5.16 -23.40
CA GLN A 68 9.63 -5.98 -23.56
C GLN A 68 10.71 -5.68 -22.52
N GLU A 69 10.81 -4.43 -22.07
CA GLU A 69 11.78 -4.01 -21.05
C GLU A 69 11.42 -4.53 -19.64
N LYS A 70 10.13 -4.61 -19.31
CA LYS A 70 9.64 -5.23 -18.06
C LYS A 70 9.79 -6.75 -18.08
N ARG A 71 9.55 -7.41 -19.22
CA ARG A 71 9.71 -8.87 -19.40
C ARG A 71 11.16 -9.35 -19.19
N LYS A 72 12.15 -8.53 -19.55
CA LYS A 72 13.58 -8.83 -19.28
C LYS A 72 13.94 -8.85 -17.80
N ARG A 73 13.20 -8.12 -16.95
CA ARG A 73 13.49 -8.02 -15.52
C ARG A 73 12.78 -9.10 -14.69
N HIS A 74 11.59 -9.55 -15.11
CA HIS A 74 10.79 -10.53 -14.36
C HIS A 74 9.99 -11.46 -15.31
N PRO A 75 10.61 -12.53 -15.85
CA PRO A 75 9.98 -13.36 -16.88
C PRO A 75 8.82 -14.23 -16.37
N PHE A 76 8.85 -14.68 -15.11
CA PHE A 76 7.83 -15.59 -14.55
C PHE A 76 6.57 -14.87 -14.06
N GLY A 77 6.71 -13.71 -13.40
CA GLY A 77 5.54 -12.94 -12.91
C GLY A 77 4.67 -12.32 -14.01
N TYR A 78 5.15 -12.31 -15.26
CA TYR A 78 4.40 -11.76 -16.39
C TYR A 78 3.39 -12.75 -16.97
N ILE A 79 3.73 -14.05 -16.99
CA ILE A 79 2.85 -15.11 -17.50
C ILE A 79 1.68 -15.33 -16.52
N ASP A 80 1.97 -15.34 -15.21
CA ASP A 80 0.94 -15.43 -14.17
C ASP A 80 0.01 -14.20 -14.16
N GLY A 81 0.55 -13.01 -14.42
CA GLY A 81 -0.25 -11.78 -14.54
C GLY A 81 -1.16 -11.75 -15.76
N ALA A 82 -0.72 -12.30 -16.90
CA ALA A 82 -1.52 -12.42 -18.10
C ALA A 82 -2.65 -13.45 -17.94
N LEU A 83 -2.37 -14.59 -17.30
CA LEU A 83 -3.38 -15.61 -16.96
C LEU A 83 -4.39 -15.09 -15.91
N GLY A 84 -3.95 -14.27 -14.96
CA GLY A 84 -4.85 -13.61 -14.01
C GLY A 84 -5.80 -12.59 -14.64
N LEU A 85 -5.28 -11.75 -15.55
CA LEU A 85 -6.09 -10.82 -16.35
C LEU A 85 -7.11 -11.54 -17.24
N PHE A 86 -6.69 -12.68 -17.77
CA PHE A 86 -7.46 -13.53 -18.65
C PHE A 86 -8.66 -14.18 -17.94
N ASN A 87 -8.43 -14.83 -16.79
CA ASN A 87 -9.49 -15.44 -15.99
C ASN A 87 -10.47 -14.40 -15.43
N THR A 88 -9.96 -13.23 -15.06
CA THR A 88 -10.82 -12.17 -14.51
C THR A 88 -11.70 -11.53 -15.58
N ARG A 89 -11.25 -11.41 -16.83
CA ARG A 89 -12.09 -10.92 -17.94
C ARG A 89 -13.19 -11.91 -18.33
N ILE A 90 -12.93 -13.21 -18.26
CA ILE A 90 -13.96 -14.25 -18.48
C ILE A 90 -15.02 -14.16 -17.37
N LEU A 91 -14.61 -14.05 -16.10
CA LEU A 91 -15.53 -13.92 -14.96
C LEU A 91 -16.36 -12.62 -15.03
N ILE A 92 -15.75 -11.49 -15.41
CA ILE A 92 -16.45 -10.21 -15.60
C ILE A 92 -17.48 -10.31 -16.74
N ARG A 93 -17.13 -10.96 -17.85
CA ARG A 93 -18.04 -11.11 -18.99
C ARG A 93 -19.20 -12.04 -18.66
N GLN A 94 -18.95 -13.17 -17.99
CA GLN A 94 -20.00 -14.08 -17.53
C GLN A 94 -20.94 -13.43 -16.50
N ALA A 95 -20.41 -12.52 -15.66
CA ALA A 95 -21.22 -11.70 -14.75
C ALA A 95 -22.04 -10.61 -15.46
N LEU A 96 -21.53 -10.02 -16.52
CA LEU A 96 -22.25 -9.01 -17.31
C LEU A 96 -23.28 -9.61 -18.27
N GLU A 97 -23.09 -10.85 -18.72
CA GLU A 97 -23.99 -11.57 -19.63
C GLU A 97 -25.07 -12.39 -18.90
N GLY A 98 -25.13 -12.31 -17.56
CA GLY A 98 -26.23 -12.87 -16.76
C GLY A 98 -26.26 -14.41 -16.70
N HIS A 99 -25.13 -15.08 -16.94
CA HIS A 99 -25.06 -16.54 -16.90
C HIS A 99 -24.99 -17.06 -15.44
N SER A 100 -25.88 -18.00 -15.10
CA SER A 100 -26.00 -18.65 -13.78
C SER A 100 -24.80 -19.53 -13.36
N LEU A 101 -23.75 -19.62 -14.19
CA LEU A 101 -22.56 -20.45 -13.98
C LEU A 101 -21.60 -19.89 -12.91
N ILE A 102 -21.84 -18.68 -12.38
CA ILE A 102 -21.03 -18.12 -11.28
C ILE A 102 -21.17 -18.96 -10.01
N GLN A 103 -22.32 -19.58 -9.76
CA GLN A 103 -22.50 -20.42 -8.56
C GLN A 103 -21.76 -21.77 -8.66
N GLU A 104 -21.58 -22.33 -9.86
CA GLU A 104 -20.91 -23.63 -10.04
C GLU A 104 -19.39 -23.48 -10.26
N GLY A 105 -18.95 -22.44 -10.97
CA GLY A 105 -17.53 -22.15 -11.20
C GLY A 105 -16.81 -21.60 -9.96
N ALA A 106 -17.49 -20.80 -9.13
CA ALA A 106 -16.95 -20.35 -7.84
C ALA A 106 -16.88 -21.49 -6.81
N ALA A 107 -17.69 -22.55 -6.96
CA ALA A 107 -17.68 -23.72 -6.08
C ALA A 107 -16.59 -24.75 -6.43
N THR A 108 -16.07 -24.73 -7.67
CA THR A 108 -15.06 -25.71 -8.14
C THR A 108 -13.63 -25.18 -8.14
N PHE A 109 -13.42 -23.86 -8.10
CA PHE A 109 -12.09 -23.29 -8.04
C PHE A 109 -11.74 -22.77 -6.63
N ASP A 110 -10.80 -23.47 -6.01
CA ASP A 110 -10.29 -23.23 -4.67
C ASP A 110 -9.98 -21.74 -4.41
N GLN A 111 -10.84 -21.07 -3.65
CA GLN A 111 -10.65 -19.68 -3.22
C GLN A 111 -9.32 -19.51 -2.46
N GLU A 112 -8.82 -20.58 -1.82
CA GLU A 112 -7.51 -20.61 -1.17
C GLU A 112 -6.38 -20.43 -2.19
N PHE A 113 -6.49 -21.03 -3.39
CA PHE A 113 -5.53 -20.88 -4.49
C PHE A 113 -5.37 -19.42 -4.93
N PHE A 114 -6.48 -18.69 -5.10
CA PHE A 114 -6.45 -17.30 -5.55
C PHE A 114 -5.87 -16.34 -4.51
N LEU A 115 -6.26 -16.49 -3.23
CA LEU A 115 -5.70 -15.71 -2.12
C LEU A 115 -4.22 -16.02 -1.91
N LYS A 116 -3.84 -17.31 -2.04
CA LYS A 116 -2.46 -17.78 -1.90
C LYS A 116 -1.55 -17.34 -3.04
N HIS A 117 -2.07 -17.12 -4.25
CA HIS A 117 -1.25 -16.84 -5.44
C HIS A 117 -1.31 -15.38 -5.94
N LYS A 118 -2.02 -14.48 -5.25
CA LYS A 118 -2.07 -13.03 -5.56
C LYS A 118 -2.50 -12.72 -7.01
N ILE A 119 -3.29 -13.60 -7.62
CA ILE A 119 -3.63 -13.56 -9.05
C ILE A 119 -4.62 -12.41 -9.39
N PHE A 120 -5.26 -11.80 -8.38
CA PHE A 120 -6.24 -10.71 -8.56
C PHE A 120 -5.66 -9.33 -8.91
N TYR A 121 -4.36 -9.11 -8.69
CA TYR A 121 -3.80 -7.76 -8.80
C TYR A 121 -3.98 -7.11 -10.18
N PRO A 122 -3.69 -7.77 -11.32
CA PRO A 122 -3.67 -7.08 -12.59
C PRO A 122 -5.06 -6.76 -13.16
N ALA A 123 -6.11 -7.49 -12.79
CA ALA A 123 -7.46 -7.24 -13.28
C ALA A 123 -8.23 -6.17 -12.49
N LEU A 124 -7.92 -6.01 -11.21
CA LEU A 124 -8.44 -4.93 -10.38
C LEU A 124 -8.09 -3.57 -11.01
N HIS A 125 -6.86 -3.38 -11.51
CA HIS A 125 -6.44 -2.11 -12.13
C HIS A 125 -7.31 -1.61 -13.29
N LEU A 126 -8.03 -2.50 -14.00
CA LEU A 126 -8.79 -2.12 -15.19
C LEU A 126 -10.23 -1.70 -14.90
N PHE A 127 -10.76 -1.99 -13.71
CA PHE A 127 -12.19 -1.78 -13.41
C PHE A 127 -12.39 -1.40 -11.93
N PRO A 128 -12.49 -0.10 -11.59
CA PRO A 128 -12.81 0.35 -10.23
C PRO A 128 -14.09 -0.28 -9.65
N SER A 129 -15.07 -0.57 -10.52
CA SER A 129 -16.31 -1.27 -10.18
C SER A 129 -16.11 -2.74 -9.80
N LEU A 130 -14.99 -3.37 -10.17
CA LEU A 130 -14.67 -4.75 -9.83
C LEU A 130 -14.23 -4.90 -8.38
N ALA A 131 -13.48 -3.94 -7.83
CA ALA A 131 -13.11 -3.97 -6.41
C ALA A 131 -14.35 -3.85 -5.52
N ASP A 132 -15.27 -2.96 -5.90
CA ASP A 132 -16.56 -2.78 -5.24
C ASP A 132 -17.44 -4.05 -5.41
N ALA A 133 -17.49 -4.64 -6.62
CA ALA A 133 -18.24 -5.89 -6.87
C ALA A 133 -17.65 -7.11 -6.14
N ILE A 134 -16.33 -7.24 -6.07
CA ILE A 134 -15.67 -8.31 -5.29
C ILE A 134 -15.98 -8.13 -3.81
N LYS A 135 -15.91 -6.90 -3.29
CA LYS A 135 -16.29 -6.62 -1.91
C LYS A 135 -17.74 -7.01 -1.64
N ASP A 136 -18.67 -6.63 -2.51
CA ASP A 136 -20.09 -6.94 -2.35
C ASP A 136 -20.38 -8.45 -2.47
N ALA A 137 -19.71 -9.15 -3.40
CA ALA A 137 -19.82 -10.59 -3.55
C ALA A 137 -19.18 -11.38 -2.40
N SER A 138 -18.15 -10.80 -1.75
CA SER A 138 -17.40 -11.44 -0.67
C SER A 138 -17.92 -11.08 0.73
N ARG A 139 -19.02 -10.32 0.83
CA ARG A 139 -19.51 -9.80 2.12
C ARG A 139 -19.95 -10.87 3.11
N GLU A 140 -20.48 -12.00 2.63
CA GLU A 140 -20.92 -13.09 3.49
C GLU A 140 -19.72 -13.85 4.08
N ASP A 141 -18.72 -14.15 3.26
CA ASP A 141 -17.54 -14.93 3.67
C ASP A 141 -16.46 -14.08 4.34
N TYR A 142 -16.36 -12.80 3.97
CA TYR A 142 -15.33 -11.88 4.41
C TYR A 142 -15.94 -10.52 4.83
N PRO A 143 -16.73 -10.48 5.92
CA PRO A 143 -17.43 -9.27 6.36
C PRO A 143 -16.50 -8.10 6.68
N ASP A 144 -15.24 -8.40 7.02
CA ASP A 144 -14.20 -7.41 7.33
C ASP A 144 -13.46 -6.90 6.09
N LEU A 145 -13.71 -7.45 4.89
CA LEU A 145 -12.99 -7.07 3.67
C LEU A 145 -13.36 -5.63 3.23
N GLN A 146 -12.40 -4.73 3.35
CA GLN A 146 -12.49 -3.35 2.87
C GLN A 146 -11.68 -3.10 1.58
N LEU A 147 -12.01 -2.00 0.88
CA LEU A 147 -11.36 -1.61 -0.37
C LEU A 147 -9.85 -1.38 -0.23
N TYR A 148 -9.39 -0.92 0.94
CA TYR A 148 -7.97 -0.71 1.18
C TYR A 148 -7.16 -2.02 1.25
N HIS A 149 -7.82 -3.18 1.41
CA HIS A 149 -7.13 -4.48 1.30
C HIS A 149 -6.64 -4.77 -0.12
N PHE A 150 -7.17 -4.07 -1.12
CA PHE A 150 -6.71 -4.19 -2.50
C PHE A 150 -5.54 -3.25 -2.84
N GLY A 151 -4.99 -2.54 -1.84
CA GLY A 151 -3.65 -1.94 -1.72
C GLY A 151 -3.10 -1.08 -2.86
N ASN A 152 -3.01 -1.65 -4.06
CA ASN A 152 -2.36 -1.10 -5.24
C ASN A 152 -3.32 -0.68 -6.35
N HIS A 153 -4.64 -0.74 -6.14
CA HIS A 153 -5.57 -0.35 -7.19
C HIS A 153 -5.43 1.15 -7.49
N GLU A 154 -5.02 1.43 -8.73
CA GLU A 154 -4.87 2.77 -9.28
C GLU A 154 -6.24 3.47 -9.19
N GLY A 155 -6.34 4.54 -8.39
CA GLY A 155 -7.61 5.24 -8.16
C GLY A 155 -8.23 5.06 -6.78
N THR A 156 -7.95 3.99 -6.01
CA THR A 156 -8.52 3.82 -4.65
C THR A 156 -8.23 5.02 -3.76
N TRP A 157 -7.00 5.52 -3.86
CA TRP A 157 -6.52 6.66 -3.07
C TRP A 157 -6.81 8.03 -3.70
N HIS A 158 -7.50 8.07 -4.84
CA HIS A 158 -7.91 9.30 -5.52
C HIS A 158 -9.42 9.54 -5.46
N ARG A 159 -10.18 8.66 -4.78
CA ARG A 159 -11.62 8.81 -4.57
C ARG A 159 -11.94 9.88 -3.52
N GLU A 160 -13.19 10.33 -3.51
CA GLU A 160 -13.71 11.29 -2.52
C GLU A 160 -13.63 10.73 -1.09
N ASP A 161 -13.79 9.41 -0.92
CA ASP A 161 -13.75 8.69 0.35
C ASP A 161 -12.34 8.19 0.74
N ALA A 162 -11.30 8.49 -0.04
CA ALA A 162 -9.94 7.99 0.18
C ALA A 162 -9.41 8.27 1.60
N ARG A 163 -9.78 9.42 2.19
CA ARG A 163 -9.40 9.75 3.57
C ARG A 163 -10.05 8.82 4.59
N GLN A 164 -11.32 8.46 4.40
CA GLN A 164 -12.03 7.55 5.30
C GLN A 164 -11.44 6.14 5.21
N LEU A 165 -11.12 5.68 3.99
CA LEU A 165 -10.40 4.42 3.77
C LEU A 165 -9.02 4.42 4.41
N ALA A 166 -8.28 5.53 4.30
CA ALA A 166 -6.98 5.68 4.94
C ALA A 166 -7.09 5.61 6.47
N HIS A 167 -8.10 6.25 7.07
CA HIS A 167 -8.32 6.19 8.51
C HIS A 167 -8.70 4.79 8.97
N ALA A 168 -9.53 4.07 8.21
CA ALA A 168 -9.87 2.68 8.52
C ALA A 168 -8.64 1.77 8.45
N ALA A 169 -7.80 1.90 7.42
CA ALA A 169 -6.54 1.16 7.31
C ALA A 169 -5.58 1.47 8.47
N MET A 170 -5.52 2.73 8.92
CA MET A 170 -4.69 3.15 10.05
C MET A 170 -5.24 2.66 11.40
N GLU A 171 -6.56 2.60 11.55
CA GLU A 171 -7.21 2.02 12.72
C GLU A 171 -6.93 0.52 12.80
N GLU A 172 -7.04 -0.19 11.69
CA GLU A 172 -6.67 -1.61 11.64
C GLU A 172 -5.18 -1.80 11.97
N LEU A 173 -4.29 -1.04 11.34
CA LEU A 173 -2.85 -1.15 11.58
C LEU A 173 -2.48 -0.89 13.04
N PHE A 174 -2.84 0.27 13.58
CA PHE A 174 -2.36 0.68 14.89
C PHE A 174 -3.16 0.09 16.04
N ILE A 175 -4.48 -0.02 15.89
CA ILE A 175 -5.36 -0.43 16.99
C ILE A 175 -5.56 -1.94 16.97
N ARG A 176 -5.89 -2.55 15.82
CA ARG A 176 -6.14 -4.00 15.74
C ARG A 176 -4.84 -4.80 15.68
N LYS A 177 -3.95 -4.51 14.72
CA LYS A 177 -2.74 -5.31 14.46
C LYS A 177 -1.62 -5.07 15.46
N LEU A 178 -1.37 -3.80 15.79
CA LEU A 178 -0.31 -3.42 16.73
C LEU A 178 -0.79 -3.33 18.18
N ALA A 179 -2.11 -3.37 18.43
CA ALA A 179 -2.71 -3.26 19.75
C ALA A 179 -2.24 -2.02 20.54
N TRP A 180 -2.03 -0.89 19.86
CA TRP A 180 -1.63 0.36 20.48
C TRP A 180 -2.83 1.20 20.85
N GLY A 181 -2.82 1.78 22.05
CA GLY A 181 -3.73 2.88 22.35
C GLY A 181 -3.34 4.12 21.53
N TYR A 182 -4.31 5.00 21.21
CA TYR A 182 -4.04 6.23 20.45
C TYR A 182 -2.88 7.06 21.01
N ARG A 183 -2.75 7.13 22.35
CA ARG A 183 -1.67 7.86 23.06
C ARG A 183 -0.27 7.26 22.90
N GLU A 184 -0.18 6.02 22.46
CA GLU A 184 1.09 5.32 22.26
C GLU A 184 1.63 5.50 20.85
N ILE A 185 0.75 5.80 19.88
CA ILE A 185 1.11 5.88 18.47
C ILE A 185 2.27 6.88 18.24
N PRO A 186 2.23 8.15 18.71
CA PRO A 186 3.36 9.07 18.50
C PRO A 186 4.67 8.63 19.18
N LYS A 187 4.57 7.82 20.24
CA LYS A 187 5.72 7.34 21.01
C LYS A 187 6.40 6.14 20.35
N ARG A 188 5.61 5.26 19.73
CA ARG A 188 6.08 3.96 19.22
C ARG A 188 6.24 3.90 17.72
N VAL A 189 5.53 4.76 16.97
CA VAL A 189 5.53 4.67 15.51
C VAL A 189 6.93 4.83 14.93
N SER A 190 7.23 3.96 13.98
CA SER A 190 8.51 3.91 13.29
C SER A 190 8.31 3.41 11.87
N GLN A 191 9.35 3.44 11.03
CA GLN A 191 9.25 2.87 9.68
C GLN A 191 8.81 1.40 9.68
N LYS A 192 9.26 0.61 10.67
CA LYS A 192 8.91 -0.81 10.82
C LYS A 192 7.43 -1.04 11.13
N SER A 193 6.78 -0.08 11.78
CA SER A 193 5.35 -0.16 12.12
C SER A 193 4.47 -0.25 10.87
N PHE A 194 4.90 0.34 9.75
CA PHE A 194 4.17 0.32 8.48
C PHE A 194 4.48 -0.92 7.62
N LEU A 195 5.38 -1.80 8.07
CA LEU A 195 5.68 -3.06 7.38
C LEU A 195 4.80 -4.22 7.89
N VAL A 196 4.00 -3.97 8.92
CA VAL A 196 3.05 -4.96 9.42
C VAL A 196 1.91 -5.09 8.41
N PRO A 197 1.67 -6.29 7.87
CA PRO A 197 0.57 -6.49 6.93
C PRO A 197 -0.77 -6.31 7.64
N LEU A 198 -1.72 -5.75 6.90
CA LEU A 198 -3.13 -5.71 7.26
C LEU A 198 -3.73 -7.12 7.14
N ASP A 199 -5.00 -7.26 7.53
CA ASP A 199 -5.81 -8.41 7.19
C ASP A 199 -5.77 -8.63 5.66
N TYR A 200 -5.86 -9.89 5.25
CA TYR A 200 -5.73 -10.31 3.84
C TYR A 200 -4.36 -10.02 3.19
N GLY A 201 -3.33 -9.73 4.00
CA GLY A 201 -1.93 -9.67 3.55
C GLY A 201 -1.54 -8.42 2.77
N SER A 202 -2.40 -7.40 2.74
CA SER A 202 -2.11 -6.13 2.08
C SER A 202 -1.16 -5.26 2.91
N SER A 203 -0.43 -4.36 2.24
CA SER A 203 0.35 -3.32 2.91
C SER A 203 -0.35 -1.98 2.82
N ILE A 204 -0.03 -1.09 3.76
CA ILE A 204 -0.55 0.28 3.77
C ILE A 204 0.22 1.21 2.80
N ASP A 205 1.12 0.67 1.98
CA ASP A 205 2.02 1.49 1.16
C ASP A 205 1.26 2.31 0.11
N GLY A 206 0.27 1.72 -0.58
CA GLY A 206 -0.54 2.48 -1.55
C GLY A 206 -1.28 3.65 -0.90
N MET A 207 -1.72 3.51 0.36
CA MET A 207 -2.33 4.61 1.12
C MET A 207 -1.35 5.77 1.32
N LEU A 208 -0.04 5.48 1.45
CA LEU A 208 0.95 6.53 1.68
C LEU A 208 1.10 7.46 0.49
N ASP A 209 0.75 7.04 -0.72
CA ASP A 209 0.76 7.91 -1.90
C ASP A 209 -0.24 9.08 -1.76
N PHE A 210 -1.41 8.85 -1.13
CA PHE A 210 -2.35 9.91 -0.76
C PHE A 210 -1.70 10.99 0.13
N TYR A 211 -0.74 10.57 0.96
CA TYR A 211 0.02 11.44 1.85
C TYR A 211 1.41 11.80 1.28
N GLN A 212 1.61 11.69 -0.03
CA GLN A 212 2.88 11.99 -0.72
C GLN A 212 4.08 11.20 -0.12
N GLY A 213 3.84 9.95 0.25
CA GLY A 213 4.80 9.06 0.91
C GLY A 213 5.06 9.39 2.40
N SER A 214 4.39 10.40 2.97
CA SER A 214 4.66 10.85 4.33
C SER A 214 3.86 10.06 5.37
N LYS A 215 4.50 9.02 5.92
CA LYS A 215 4.02 8.25 7.08
C LYS A 215 3.60 9.13 8.26
N THR A 216 4.32 10.21 8.50
CA THR A 216 4.00 11.15 9.59
C THR A 216 2.72 11.92 9.30
N ASN A 217 2.54 12.42 8.09
CA ASN A 217 1.33 13.16 7.74
C ASN A 217 0.11 12.23 7.86
N ALA A 218 0.24 10.98 7.44
CA ALA A 218 -0.80 9.97 7.63
C ALA A 218 -1.18 9.80 9.11
N VAL A 219 -0.20 9.66 10.01
CA VAL A 219 -0.48 9.52 11.46
C VAL A 219 -1.09 10.79 12.06
N ILE A 220 -0.57 11.97 11.69
CA ILE A 220 -1.11 13.24 12.18
C ILE A 220 -2.57 13.38 11.74
N ASP A 221 -2.85 13.13 10.46
CA ASP A 221 -4.21 13.21 9.91
C ASP A 221 -5.16 12.23 10.62
N PHE A 222 -4.74 10.96 10.78
CA PHE A 222 -5.50 9.93 11.48
C PHE A 222 -5.85 10.30 12.94
N LEU A 223 -4.89 10.89 13.66
CA LEU A 223 -5.10 11.26 15.07
C LEU A 223 -5.90 12.56 15.24
N MET A 224 -5.71 13.53 14.34
CA MET A 224 -6.39 14.83 14.42
C MET A 224 -7.82 14.81 13.87
N HIS A 225 -8.12 13.88 12.98
CA HIS A 225 -9.44 13.72 12.34
C HIS A 225 -10.09 12.37 12.69
N ASN A 226 -9.78 11.84 13.88
CA ASN A 226 -10.34 10.60 14.38
C ASN A 226 -11.86 10.67 14.58
N ARG A 227 -12.56 9.53 14.47
CA ARG A 227 -14.02 9.47 14.73
C ARG A 227 -14.39 9.82 16.17
N PHE A 228 -13.48 9.62 17.12
CA PHE A 228 -13.70 9.96 18.53
C PHE A 228 -13.25 11.39 18.83
N ALA A 229 -14.20 12.28 19.14
CA ALA A 229 -13.93 13.69 19.41
C ALA A 229 -12.90 13.91 20.54
N SER A 230 -12.86 13.01 21.54
CA SER A 230 -11.87 13.04 22.63
C SER A 230 -10.44 12.81 22.15
N VAL A 231 -10.24 11.98 21.12
CA VAL A 231 -8.94 11.72 20.48
C VAL A 231 -8.51 12.97 19.70
N CYS A 232 -9.39 13.53 18.87
CA CYS A 232 -9.11 14.76 18.12
C CYS A 232 -8.72 15.92 19.05
N GLN A 233 -9.50 16.12 20.12
CA GLN A 233 -9.23 17.16 21.10
C GLN A 233 -7.87 16.97 21.79
N TYR A 234 -7.52 15.72 22.13
CA TYR A 234 -6.23 15.41 22.73
C TYR A 234 -5.06 15.70 21.79
N PHE A 235 -5.20 15.44 20.48
CA PHE A 235 -4.15 15.61 19.48
C PHE A 235 -4.23 16.91 18.65
N ARG A 236 -5.10 17.87 19.00
CA ARG A 236 -5.33 19.10 18.23
C ARG A 236 -4.08 19.96 17.96
N HIS A 237 -3.02 19.77 18.75
CA HIS A 237 -1.73 20.45 18.62
C HIS A 237 -0.59 19.49 18.25
N LEU A 238 -0.88 18.29 17.76
CA LEU A 238 0.14 17.35 17.33
C LEU A 238 0.97 17.97 16.19
N GLN A 239 2.28 17.73 16.21
CA GLN A 239 3.27 18.31 15.29
C GLN A 239 4.32 17.25 15.01
N PRO A 240 5.09 17.35 13.90
CA PRO A 240 6.11 16.36 13.58
C PRO A 240 7.18 16.15 14.67
N TYR A 241 7.49 17.17 15.47
CA TYR A 241 8.46 17.04 16.56
C TYR A 241 7.91 16.34 17.82
N HIS A 242 6.61 16.05 17.89
CA HIS A 242 5.98 15.31 18.98
C HIS A 242 6.14 13.78 18.85
N PHE A 243 6.76 13.32 17.78
CA PHE A 243 7.09 11.92 17.60
C PHE A 243 8.42 11.61 18.29
N SER A 244 8.50 10.47 18.98
CA SER A 244 9.71 10.06 19.73
C SER A 244 10.96 10.04 18.84
N LYS A 245 10.78 9.64 17.58
CA LYS A 245 11.72 9.85 16.50
C LYS A 245 11.13 10.86 15.53
N SER A 246 11.50 12.13 15.71
CA SER A 246 11.04 13.19 14.83
C SER A 246 11.38 12.84 13.38
N PRO A 247 10.43 12.98 12.44
CA PRO A 247 10.63 12.63 11.03
C PRO A 247 11.80 13.40 10.38
N PRO A 248 12.43 12.85 9.34
CA PRO A 248 13.40 13.58 8.53
C PRO A 248 12.82 14.92 8.06
N GLY A 249 13.63 15.98 8.07
CA GLY A 249 13.15 17.32 7.72
C GLY A 249 12.33 18.02 8.81
N THR A 250 12.19 17.46 10.01
CA THR A 250 11.52 18.18 11.11
C THR A 250 12.32 19.41 11.53
N TRP A 251 13.63 19.25 11.72
CA TRP A 251 14.52 20.31 12.22
C TRP A 251 15.23 21.10 11.13
N THR A 252 14.97 20.78 9.87
CA THR A 252 15.46 21.50 8.70
C THR A 252 14.28 21.95 7.82
N ASN A 253 14.50 22.91 6.94
CA ASN A 253 13.51 23.30 5.94
C ASN A 253 13.72 22.53 4.63
N LYS A 254 12.88 22.78 3.61
CA LYS A 254 12.99 22.13 2.29
C LYS A 254 14.36 22.32 1.60
N LYS A 255 15.12 23.35 1.98
CA LYS A 255 16.48 23.63 1.47
C LYS A 255 17.59 23.01 2.35
N GLY A 256 17.23 22.16 3.30
CA GLY A 256 18.17 21.53 4.25
C GLY A 256 18.70 22.47 5.35
N ARG A 257 18.26 23.73 5.41
CA ARG A 257 18.73 24.69 6.43
C ARG A 257 18.01 24.48 7.75
N LYS A 258 18.70 24.77 8.87
CA LYS A 258 18.16 24.71 10.24
C LYS A 258 16.84 25.48 10.39
N ASN A 259 15.85 24.88 11.03
CA ASN A 259 14.51 25.44 11.24
C ASN A 259 14.37 26.08 12.62
N TYR A 260 15.02 27.23 12.82
CA TYR A 260 14.99 27.98 14.09
C TYR A 260 13.57 28.35 14.57
N PRO A 261 12.64 28.82 13.71
CA PRO A 261 11.28 29.13 14.17
C PRO A 261 10.57 27.93 14.81
N ARG A 262 10.72 26.74 14.23
CA ARG A 262 10.15 25.51 14.81
C ARG A 262 10.88 25.11 16.11
N ALA A 263 12.20 25.22 16.15
CA ALA A 263 12.98 24.96 17.35
C ALA A 263 12.53 25.84 18.53
N ARG A 264 12.33 27.14 18.29
CA ARG A 264 11.85 28.10 19.30
C ARG A 264 10.46 27.76 19.81
N LYS A 265 9.53 27.37 18.94
CA LYS A 265 8.19 26.89 19.36
C LYS A 265 8.27 25.66 20.25
N ALA A 266 9.08 24.67 19.86
CA ALA A 266 9.28 23.46 20.66
C ALA A 266 9.95 23.78 22.02
N MET A 267 10.92 24.69 22.05
CA MET A 267 11.53 25.18 23.30
C MET A 267 10.53 25.92 24.19
N HIS A 268 9.64 26.73 23.61
CA HIS A 268 8.58 27.39 24.35
C HIS A 268 7.67 26.37 25.03
N GLU A 269 7.27 25.32 24.31
CA GLU A 269 6.49 24.23 24.89
C GLU A 269 7.23 23.51 26.04
N LEU A 270 8.52 23.23 25.87
CA LEU A 270 9.33 22.64 26.94
C LEU A 270 9.42 23.55 28.17
N PHE A 271 9.80 24.80 27.99
CA PHE A 271 10.09 25.68 29.12
C PHE A 271 8.84 26.23 29.79
N VAL A 272 7.85 26.65 29.02
CA VAL A 272 6.65 27.32 29.56
C VAL A 272 5.55 26.33 29.86
N GLU A 273 5.23 25.45 28.92
CA GLU A 273 4.06 24.57 29.05
C GLU A 273 4.37 23.32 29.87
N THR A 274 5.59 22.79 29.80
CA THR A 274 5.99 21.56 30.48
C THR A 274 6.68 21.83 31.82
N LEU A 275 7.65 22.73 31.84
CA LEU A 275 8.47 23.01 33.03
C LEU A 275 7.98 24.20 33.87
N HIS A 276 7.12 25.05 33.31
CA HIS A 276 6.65 26.29 33.94
C HIS A 276 7.78 27.21 34.40
N TRP A 277 8.85 27.29 33.62
CA TRP A 277 10.02 28.13 33.90
C TRP A 277 9.86 29.53 33.32
N LEU A 278 10.15 30.52 34.17
CA LEU A 278 10.35 31.91 33.75
C LEU A 278 11.69 32.07 33.01
N PRO A 279 11.86 33.12 32.17
CA PRO A 279 13.09 33.35 31.40
C PRO A 279 14.39 33.28 32.24
N GLU A 280 14.39 33.82 33.46
CA GLU A 280 15.54 33.82 34.37
C GLU A 280 15.91 32.40 34.81
N LYS A 281 14.88 31.55 35.02
CA LYS A 281 15.07 30.15 35.36
C LYS A 281 15.61 29.36 34.17
N VAL A 282 15.12 29.64 32.96
CA VAL A 282 15.65 29.05 31.72
C VAL A 282 17.13 29.37 31.55
N ALA A 283 17.52 30.64 31.74
CA ALA A 283 18.91 31.07 31.61
C ALA A 283 19.87 30.36 32.58
N SER A 284 19.43 30.13 33.82
CA SER A 284 20.26 29.58 34.90
C SER A 284 20.23 28.05 35.01
N SER A 285 19.15 27.40 34.57
CA SER A 285 18.88 25.99 34.89
C SER A 285 18.76 25.06 33.69
N ALA A 286 18.65 25.58 32.46
CA ALA A 286 18.55 24.74 31.27
C ALA A 286 19.90 24.04 30.96
N THR A 287 19.86 22.70 30.91
CA THR A 287 21.03 21.85 30.63
C THR A 287 20.77 20.95 29.43
N VAL A 288 21.80 20.28 28.91
CA VAL A 288 21.64 19.25 27.86
C VAL A 288 20.61 18.18 28.28
N HIS A 289 20.64 17.77 29.55
CA HIS A 289 19.72 16.80 30.12
C HIS A 289 18.26 17.29 30.04
N THR A 290 18.01 18.57 30.30
CA THR A 290 16.69 19.20 30.14
C THR A 290 16.12 19.00 28.73
N PHE A 291 16.93 19.07 27.68
CA PHE A 291 16.47 18.84 26.31
C PHE A 291 16.33 17.36 25.96
N ARG A 292 17.22 16.51 26.47
CA ARG A 292 17.31 15.10 26.05
C ARG A 292 16.36 14.19 26.81
N GLU A 293 16.04 14.52 28.05
CA GLU A 293 15.36 13.61 28.97
C GLU A 293 14.00 14.14 29.46
N THR A 294 13.76 15.45 29.40
CA THR A 294 12.43 16.00 29.74
C THR A 294 11.47 15.78 28.56
N PRO A 295 10.38 15.01 28.75
CA PRO A 295 9.37 14.85 27.72
C PRO A 295 8.50 16.10 27.58
N ILE A 296 8.27 16.55 26.35
CA ILE A 296 7.20 17.49 25.99
C ILE A 296 5.89 16.73 25.72
N ARG A 297 4.86 17.39 25.17
CA ARG A 297 3.59 16.72 24.88
C ARG A 297 3.80 15.44 24.09
N TYR A 298 2.98 14.45 24.42
CA TYR A 298 2.97 13.13 23.81
C TYR A 298 4.24 12.30 24.02
N GLY A 299 5.20 12.77 24.83
CA GLY A 299 6.36 11.98 25.29
C GLY A 299 7.62 12.10 24.42
N ALA A 300 7.66 13.00 23.44
CA ALA A 300 8.89 13.29 22.70
C ALA A 300 9.86 14.13 23.54
N THR A 301 11.15 14.11 23.22
CA THR A 301 12.15 15.01 23.81
C THR A 301 12.78 15.89 22.73
N LEU A 302 13.46 16.96 23.15
CA LEU A 302 14.09 17.92 22.24
C LEU A 302 15.56 17.61 21.95
N GLY A 303 16.04 16.40 22.26
CA GLY A 303 17.42 15.99 22.00
C GLY A 303 17.79 16.06 20.51
N GLY A 304 16.90 15.61 19.62
CA GLY A 304 17.09 15.70 18.18
C GLY A 304 17.14 17.14 17.66
N MET A 305 16.33 18.02 18.26
CA MET A 305 16.34 19.45 17.95
C MET A 305 17.68 20.07 18.33
N LEU A 306 18.13 19.83 19.57
CA LEU A 306 19.37 20.40 20.10
C LEU A 306 20.57 19.97 19.24
N ARG A 307 20.63 18.69 18.86
CA ARG A 307 21.69 18.16 18.00
C ARG A 307 21.69 18.77 16.60
N VAL A 308 20.53 18.83 15.94
CA VAL A 308 20.45 19.24 14.52
C VAL A 308 20.50 20.76 14.35
N VAL A 309 19.83 21.51 15.22
CA VAL A 309 19.70 22.97 15.09
C VAL A 309 20.88 23.68 15.76
N TYR A 310 21.28 23.25 16.95
CA TYR A 310 22.29 23.95 17.75
C TYR A 310 23.57 23.15 17.95
N GLU A 311 23.77 22.01 17.27
CA GLU A 311 25.00 21.21 17.35
C GLU A 311 25.37 20.85 18.80
N ASP A 312 24.36 20.48 19.60
CA ASP A 312 24.50 20.17 21.03
C ASP A 312 24.94 21.34 21.93
N ARG A 313 24.99 22.57 21.40
CA ARG A 313 25.35 23.79 22.14
C ARG A 313 24.15 24.35 22.90
N THR A 314 23.90 23.82 24.09
CA THR A 314 22.79 24.24 24.97
C THR A 314 22.75 25.74 25.22
N ARG A 315 23.90 26.39 25.45
CA ARG A 315 23.98 27.84 25.68
C ARG A 315 23.53 28.66 24.47
N GLU A 316 23.76 28.17 23.24
CA GLU A 316 23.28 28.85 22.03
C GLU A 316 21.77 28.70 21.87
N ALA A 317 21.25 27.48 22.12
CA ALA A 317 19.81 27.22 22.10
C ALA A 317 19.04 28.12 23.09
N VAL A 318 19.51 28.17 24.34
CA VAL A 318 18.92 29.00 25.40
C VAL A 318 18.99 30.48 25.05
N ARG A 319 20.13 30.97 24.55
CA ARG A 319 20.28 32.38 24.15
C ARG A 319 19.35 32.75 22.99
N ASP A 320 19.23 31.88 22.00
CA ASP A 320 18.31 32.09 20.87
C ASP A 320 16.85 32.10 21.31
N TYR A 321 16.47 31.20 22.24
CA TYR A 321 15.14 31.19 22.83
C TYR A 321 14.84 32.46 23.63
N LEU A 322 15.76 32.90 24.50
CA LEU A 322 15.55 34.09 25.33
C LEU A 322 15.41 35.36 24.48
N ARG A 323 16.16 35.47 23.37
CA ARG A 323 15.99 36.56 22.39
C ARG A 323 14.65 36.53 21.66
N TYR A 324 13.99 35.38 21.61
CA TYR A 324 12.71 35.22 20.94
C TYR A 324 11.52 35.58 21.85
N VAL A 325 11.66 35.43 23.17
CA VAL A 325 10.58 35.70 24.14
C VAL A 325 10.74 37.01 24.92
N ALA A 326 11.89 37.67 24.81
CA ALA A 326 12.09 39.06 25.22
C ALA A 326 11.47 40.00 24.18
#